data_AF-A0A0V0GHS5-F1
#
_entry.id   AF-A0A0V0GHS5-F1
#
_cell.length_a   1.000
_cell.length_b   1.000
_cell.length_c   1.000
_cell.angle_alpha   90.00
_cell.angle_beta   90.00
_cell.angle_gamma   90.00
#
_symmetry.space_group_name_H-M   'P 1'
#
loop_
_entity.id
_entity.type
_entity.pdbx_description
1 polymer ?
#
loop_
_entity_poly.entity_id
_entity_poly.type
_entity_poly.pdbx_seq_one_letter_code
_entity_poly.pdbx_strand_id
1 'polypeptide(L)' 'MVASKMLDDAHYNNAFYARVGGVSNAELNKLELELLFLLDFGVNVSARVFESYCQYLEKEMLSNG' A
#
# COMPACT_ATOMS: atom_id res chain seq x y z
N MET A 1 0.59 1.93 4.53
CA MET A 1 -0.55 1.80 5.48
C MET A 1 -1.56 0.77 5.01
N VAL A 2 -2.31 0.99 3.91
CA VAL A 2 -3.36 0.06 3.44
C VAL A 2 -2.86 -1.38 3.29
N ALA A 3 -1.71 -1.60 2.62
CA ALA A 3 -1.12 -2.92 2.51
C ALA A 3 -0.79 -3.55 3.88
N SER A 4 -0.19 -2.78 4.80
CA SER A 4 0.13 -3.26 6.16
C SER A 4 -1.12 -3.66 6.94
N LYS A 5 -2.22 -2.90 6.83
CA LYS A 5 -3.51 -3.26 7.44
C LYS A 5 -4.13 -4.54 6.86
N MET A 6 -3.83 -4.87 5.61
CA MET A 6 -4.40 -6.03 4.92
C MET A 6 -3.55 -7.28 5.05
N LEU A 7 -2.23 -7.14 5.18
CA LEU A 7 -1.27 -8.24 5.09
C LEU A 7 -0.57 -8.55 6.42
N ASP A 8 -0.42 -7.56 7.32
CA ASP A 8 0.30 -7.75 8.57
C ASP A 8 -0.66 -8.16 9.71
N ASP A 9 -0.28 -9.17 10.48
CA ASP A 9 -1.02 -9.62 11.67
C ASP A 9 -1.14 -8.53 12.75
N ALA A 10 -0.17 -7.61 12.78
CA ALA A 10 -0.13 -6.47 13.68
C ALA A 10 0.13 -5.18 12.90
N HIS A 11 -0.79 -4.22 12.99
CA HIS A 11 -0.72 -2.94 12.32
C HIS A 11 -1.15 -1.80 13.23
N TYR A 12 -0.76 -0.57 12.89
CA TYR A 12 -1.16 0.63 13.63
C TYR A 12 -2.45 1.23 13.07
N ASN A 13 -3.09 2.12 13.83
CA ASN A 13 -4.27 2.85 13.34
C ASN A 13 -3.88 4.09 12.52
N ASN A 14 -4.86 4.72 11.87
CA ASN A 14 -4.62 5.89 11.03
C ASN A 14 -4.06 7.08 11.80
N ALA A 15 -4.44 7.25 13.06
CA ALA A 15 -3.89 8.34 13.88
C ALA A 15 -2.37 8.20 14.10
N PHE A 16 -1.87 6.96 14.20
CA PHE A 16 -0.44 6.69 14.27
C PHE A 16 0.24 6.97 12.92
N TYR A 17 -0.27 6.40 11.83
CA TYR A 17 0.31 6.61 10.50
C TYR A 17 0.26 8.08 10.06
N ALA A 18 -0.78 8.82 10.42
CA ALA A 18 -0.94 10.24 10.12
C ALA A 18 0.12 11.07 10.84
N ARG A 19 0.39 10.77 12.11
CA ARG A 19 1.44 11.41 12.91
C ARG A 19 2.83 11.21 12.28
N VAL A 20 3.13 9.99 11.84
CA VAL A 20 4.41 9.67 11.16
C VAL A 20 4.49 10.36 9.80
N GLY A 21 3.38 10.39 9.06
CA GLY A 21 3.29 10.99 7.73
C GLY A 21 3.20 12.53 7.72
N GLY A 22 3.12 13.18 8.88
CA GLY A 22 3.03 14.63 8.98
C GLY A 22 1.70 15.23 8.48
N VAL A 23 0.62 14.45 8.51
CA VAL A 23 -0.72 14.87 8.07
C VAL A 23 -1.73 14.72 9.20
N SER A 24 -2.88 15.38 9.10
CA SER A 24 -3.95 15.17 10.08
C SER A 24 -4.57 13.78 9.91
N ASN A 25 -5.14 13.25 11.01
CA ASN A 25 -5.87 11.98 10.95
C ASN A 25 -7.06 12.05 9.98
N ALA A 26 -7.73 13.21 9.88
CA ALA A 26 -8.86 13.40 8.98
C ALA A 26 -8.45 13.32 7.50
N GLU A 27 -7.33 13.96 7.13
CA GLU A 27 -6.78 13.88 5.78
C GLU A 27 -6.38 12.45 5.43
N LEU A 28 -5.68 11.75 6.34
CA LEU A 28 -5.25 10.39 6.07
C LEU A 28 -6.43 9.42 5.93
N ASN A 29 -7.48 9.58 6.75
CA ASN A 29 -8.72 8.82 6.62
C ASN A 29 -9.38 9.04 5.25
N LYS A 30 -9.42 10.28 4.78
CA LYS A 30 -9.97 10.62 3.46
C LYS A 30 -9.16 9.98 2.33
N LEU A 31 -7.83 10.12 2.38
CA LEU A 31 -6.93 9.53 1.38
C LEU A 31 -7.02 8.00 1.35
N GLU A 32 -7.15 7.35 2.51
CA GLU A 32 -7.37 5.90 2.58
C GLU A 32 -8.67 5.49 1.89
N LEU A 33 -9.78 6.18 2.15
CA LEU A 33 -11.06 5.89 1.50
C LEU A 33 -10.99 6.12 -0.01
N GLU A 34 -10.41 7.24 -0.45
CA GLU A 34 -10.22 7.53 -1.88
C GLU A 34 -9.42 6.43 -2.58
N LEU A 35 -8.31 5.96 -1.98
CA LEU A 35 -7.53 4.85 -2.51
C LEU A 35 -8.33 3.54 -2.56
N LEU A 36 -9.12 3.24 -1.53
CA LEU A 36 -9.96 2.03 -1.51
C LEU A 36 -11.02 2.08 -2.62
N PHE A 37 -11.65 3.23 -2.85
CA PHE A 37 -12.60 3.39 -3.96
C PHE A 37 -11.92 3.30 -5.32
N LEU A 38 -10.72 3.88 -5.49
CA LEU A 38 -9.96 3.79 -6.75
C LEU A 38 -9.57 2.36 -7.11
N LEU A 39 -9.41 1.50 -6.12
CA LEU A 39 -9.04 0.08 -6.31
C LEU A 39 -10.26 -0.85 -6.32
N ASP A 40 -11.49 -0.31 -6.30
CA ASP A 40 -12.72 -1.10 -6.13
C ASP A 40 -12.62 -2.07 -4.93
N PHE A 41 -11.97 -1.62 -3.85
CA PHE A 41 -11.64 -2.40 -2.65
C PHE A 41 -10.78 -3.67 -2.91
N GLY A 42 -10.24 -3.84 -4.12
CA GLY A 42 -9.35 -4.92 -4.53
C GLY A 42 -7.92 -4.75 -3.99
N VAL A 43 -7.75 -4.90 -2.67
CA VAL A 43 -6.47 -4.66 -1.98
C VAL A 43 -5.68 -5.93 -1.63
N ASN A 44 -6.21 -7.11 -1.97
CA ASN A 44 -5.52 -8.37 -1.76
C ASN A 44 -4.55 -8.67 -2.91
N VAL A 45 -3.31 -9.03 -2.57
CA VAL A 45 -2.28 -9.39 -3.55
C VAL A 45 -1.80 -10.81 -3.25
N SER A 46 -1.97 -11.73 -4.19
CA SER A 46 -1.44 -13.09 -4.05
C SER A 46 0.09 -13.11 -4.19
N ALA A 47 0.74 -14.10 -3.57
CA ALA A 47 2.19 -14.29 -3.70
C ALA A 47 2.66 -14.35 -5.16
N ARG A 48 1.89 -15.01 -6.03
CA ARG A 48 2.18 -15.11 -7.48
C ARG A 48 2.16 -13.75 -8.17
N VAL A 49 1.18 -12.90 -7.84
CA VAL A 49 1.10 -11.55 -8.42
C VAL A 49 2.27 -10.71 -7.93
N PHE A 50 2.56 -10.73 -6.62
CA PHE A 50 3.71 -10.02 -6.06
C PHE A 50 5.03 -10.43 -6.73
N GLU A 51 5.29 -11.73 -6.86
CA GLU A 51 6.49 -12.26 -7.51
C GLU A 51 6.61 -11.81 -8.98
N SER A 52 5.50 -11.78 -9.72
CA SER A 52 5.52 -11.31 -11.11
C SER A 52 5.93 -9.84 -11.24
N TYR A 53 5.53 -8.99 -10.28
CA TYR A 53 5.94 -7.59 -10.24
C TYR A 53 7.41 -7.43 -9.81
N CYS A 54 7.91 -8.25 -8.89
CA CYS A 54 9.34 -8.27 -8.54
C CYS A 54 10.20 -8.61 -9.77
N GLN A 55 9.86 -9.69 -10.47
CA GLN A 55 10.57 -10.10 -11.70
C GLN A 55 10.51 -9.04 -12.80
N TYR A 56 9.39 -8.33 -12.92
CA TYR A 56 9.25 -7.22 -13.86
C TYR A 56 10.22 -6.08 -13.52
N LEU A 57 10.25 -5.64 -12.26
CA LEU A 57 11.13 -4.55 -11.81
C LEU A 57 12.61 -4.91 -11.95
N GLU A 58 13.00 -6.15 -11.63
CA GLU A 58 14.37 -6.63 -11.80
C GLU A 58 14.84 -6.54 -13.26
N LYS A 59 13.98 -6.92 -14.21
CA LYS A 59 14.28 -6.82 -15.65
C LYS A 59 14.42 -5.37 -16.11
N GLU A 60 13.55 -4.48 -15.65
CA GLU A 60 13.62 -3.05 -15.99
C GLU A 60 14.90 -2.41 -15.45
N MET A 61 15.34 -2.79 -14.24
CA MET A 61 16.60 -2.30 -13.67
C MET A 61 17.83 -2.76 -14.46
N LEU A 62 17.81 -4.00 -14.98
CA LEU A 62 18.88 -4.53 -15.83
C LEU A 62 18.89 -3.93 -17.24
N SER A 63 17.75 -3.46 -17.73
CA SER A 63 17.63 -2.87 -19.07
C SER A 63 17.98 -1.38 -19.12
N ASN A 64 17.89 -0.70 -17.97
CA ASN A 64 18.15 0.74 -17.82
C ASN A 64 19.52 1.06 -17.18
N GLY A 65 20.38 0.06 -16.97
CA GLY A 65 21.76 0.20 -16.48
C GLY A 65 22.78 -0.11 -17.56
#